data_AF-A0A414YHG5-F1
#
_entry.id   AF-A0A414YHG5-F1
#
_cell.length_a   1.000
_cell.length_b   1.000
_cell.length_c   1.000
_cell.angle_alpha   90.00
_cell.angle_beta   90.00
_cell.angle_gamma   90.00
#
_symmetry.space_group_name_H-M   'P 1'
#
loop_
_entity.id
_entity.type
_entity.pdbx_description
1 polymer ?
#
loop_
_entity_poly.entity_id
_entity_poly.type
_entity_poly.pdbx_seq_one_letter_code
_entity_poly.pdbx_strand_id
1 'polypeptide(L)'
;MNSFFNFVTELNCGVCHNKNDISSMARAGFIDHRRAKVEAKNGDTCIIGFTGDLNSLVNERFDNVLSESQEEVFNTHYGVHMDTVWEFNRYLVKNNYSHIIRFQLGREQERMRTGVRIGQLYKGKKMDTKTLTTRSGIDVVNQYCIEQGRYSASFDILAKVATTLDCKIDFVTNK
;
A
#
# COMPACT_ATOMS: atom_id res chain seq x y z
N MET A 1 15.90 -44.89 0.81
CA MET A 1 15.77 -43.67 -0.01
C MET A 1 14.87 -44.01 -1.19
N ASN A 2 13.61 -43.55 -1.15
CA ASN A 2 12.60 -43.52 -2.24
C ASN A 2 11.17 -43.58 -1.66
N SER A 3 10.77 -42.59 -0.85
CA SER A 3 9.37 -42.50 -0.41
C SER A 3 8.84 -41.09 -0.10
N PHE A 4 9.64 -40.03 -0.28
CA PHE A 4 9.21 -38.66 0.04
C PHE A 4 8.87 -37.79 -1.18
N PHE A 5 8.97 -38.32 -2.40
CA PHE A 5 8.76 -37.55 -3.64
C PHE A 5 7.33 -37.62 -4.23
N ASN A 6 6.38 -38.30 -3.58
CA ASN A 6 5.02 -38.52 -4.12
C ASN A 6 3.90 -37.81 -3.34
N PHE A 7 4.17 -36.78 -2.55
CA PHE A 7 3.11 -36.08 -1.79
C PHE A 7 2.58 -34.78 -2.41
N VAL A 8 2.89 -34.48 -3.68
CA VAL A 8 2.41 -33.22 -4.33
C VAL A 8 1.80 -33.47 -5.72
N THR A 9 1.27 -34.66 -5.99
CA THR A 9 0.58 -34.94 -7.27
C THR A 9 -0.86 -35.46 -7.15
N GLU A 10 -1.47 -35.49 -5.96
CA GLU A 10 -2.87 -35.90 -5.81
C GLU A 10 -3.66 -34.97 -4.89
N LEU A 11 -3.96 -33.78 -5.40
CA LEU A 11 -5.20 -33.06 -5.07
C LEU A 11 -5.78 -32.44 -6.35
N ASN A 12 -6.28 -33.31 -7.23
CA ASN A 12 -7.33 -32.94 -8.16
C ASN A 12 -8.66 -32.91 -7.39
N CYS A 13 -9.10 -31.73 -6.95
CA CYS A 13 -10.52 -31.45 -6.84
C CYS A 13 -10.83 -30.30 -7.80
N GLY A 14 -11.70 -30.58 -8.76
CA GLY A 14 -11.87 -29.81 -9.97
C GLY A 14 -12.25 -28.35 -9.73
N VAL A 15 -11.45 -27.46 -10.30
CA VAL A 15 -11.92 -26.19 -10.85
C VAL A 15 -11.30 -26.08 -12.22
N CYS A 16 -12.13 -26.18 -13.25
CA CYS A 16 -11.76 -25.86 -14.61
C CYS A 16 -11.39 -24.37 -14.64
N HIS A 17 -10.11 -24.03 -14.46
CA HIS A 17 -9.66 -22.66 -14.66
C HIS A 17 -9.68 -22.37 -16.16
N ASN A 18 -10.77 -21.75 -16.58
CA ASN A 18 -10.93 -21.14 -17.89
C ASN A 18 -9.78 -20.12 -18.06
N LYS A 19 -8.91 -20.35 -19.04
CA LYS A 19 -7.68 -19.57 -19.31
C LYS A 19 -7.94 -18.15 -19.88
N ASN A 20 -9.09 -17.55 -19.59
CA ASN A 20 -9.54 -16.31 -20.23
C ASN A 20 -10.06 -15.26 -19.23
N ASP A 21 -9.27 -14.88 -18.23
CA ASP A 21 -9.56 -13.65 -17.47
C ASP A 21 -8.30 -12.94 -16.98
N ILE A 22 -7.42 -12.61 -17.92
CA ILE A 22 -6.17 -11.85 -17.71
C ILE A 22 -6.46 -10.42 -17.20
N SER A 23 -7.72 -9.97 -17.22
CA SER A 23 -8.18 -8.65 -16.76
C SER A 23 -8.46 -8.57 -15.24
N SER A 24 -8.24 -9.65 -14.47
CA SER A 24 -8.84 -9.80 -13.13
C SER A 24 -7.87 -10.11 -11.98
N MET A 25 -6.56 -9.98 -12.15
CA MET A 25 -5.56 -10.39 -11.14
C MET A 25 -4.70 -9.21 -10.68
N ALA A 26 -4.34 -9.23 -9.39
CA ALA A 26 -3.33 -8.33 -8.85
C ALA A 26 -2.01 -8.46 -9.62
N ARG A 27 -1.24 -7.38 -9.69
CA ARG A 27 0.04 -7.31 -10.42
C ARG A 27 1.13 -6.80 -9.49
N ALA A 28 2.24 -7.50 -9.39
CA ALA A 28 3.34 -7.13 -8.52
C ALA A 28 4.65 -6.94 -9.29
N GLY A 29 5.49 -6.04 -8.78
CA GLY A 29 6.81 -5.81 -9.34
C GLY A 29 7.70 -4.98 -8.43
N PHE A 30 9.01 -5.20 -8.52
CA PHE A 30 9.97 -4.41 -7.78
C PHE A 30 10.10 -3.00 -8.38
N ILE A 31 10.00 -1.98 -7.53
CA ILE A 31 10.30 -0.58 -7.87
C ILE A 31 11.80 -0.33 -7.72
N ASP A 32 12.41 -0.94 -6.70
CA ASP A 32 13.85 -0.98 -6.47
C ASP A 32 14.22 -2.20 -5.62
N HIS A 33 15.50 -2.33 -5.27
CA HIS A 33 16.03 -3.49 -4.55
C HIS A 33 15.35 -3.80 -3.20
N ARG A 34 14.71 -2.81 -2.56
CA ARG A 34 14.04 -2.99 -1.26
C ARG A 34 12.55 -2.75 -1.28
N ARG A 35 11.98 -2.39 -2.43
CA ARG A 35 10.57 -1.98 -2.52
C ARG A 35 9.89 -2.67 -3.68
N ALA A 36 8.75 -3.30 -3.39
CA ALA A 36 7.83 -3.82 -4.39
C ALA A 36 6.53 -3.01 -4.40
N LYS A 37 5.97 -2.81 -5.59
CA LYS A 37 4.62 -2.32 -5.80
C LYS A 37 3.72 -3.51 -6.09
N VAL A 38 2.55 -3.55 -5.46
CA VAL A 38 1.46 -4.45 -5.82
C VAL A 38 0.26 -3.60 -6.19
N GLU A 39 -0.36 -3.87 -7.33
CA GLU A 39 -1.61 -3.28 -7.79
C GLU A 39 -2.70 -4.33 -7.66
N ALA A 40 -3.67 -4.10 -6.77
CA ALA A 40 -4.79 -5.00 -6.53
C ALA A 40 -5.82 -4.90 -7.68
N LYS A 41 -6.74 -5.88 -7.72
CA LYS A 41 -7.78 -5.98 -8.76
C LYS A 41 -8.65 -4.73 -8.91
N ASN A 42 -8.87 -4.00 -7.81
CA ASN A 42 -9.68 -2.78 -7.79
C ASN A 42 -8.87 -1.52 -8.19
N GLY A 43 -7.63 -1.67 -8.64
CA GLY A 43 -6.72 -0.57 -8.98
C GLY A 43 -6.05 0.09 -7.78
N ASP A 44 -6.34 -0.34 -6.54
CA ASP A 44 -5.58 0.13 -5.39
C ASP A 44 -4.14 -0.37 -5.49
N THR A 45 -3.20 0.50 -5.17
CA THR A 45 -1.78 0.14 -5.14
C THR A 45 -1.29 -0.03 -3.71
N CYS A 46 -0.23 -0.79 -3.51
CA CYS A 46 0.46 -0.95 -2.25
C CYS A 46 1.97 -0.95 -2.48
N ILE A 47 2.72 -0.32 -1.59
CA ILE A 47 4.18 -0.41 -1.55
C ILE A 47 4.59 -1.26 -0.35
N ILE A 48 5.34 -2.32 -0.63
CA ILE A 48 5.93 -3.21 0.36
C ILE A 48 7.42 -2.93 0.42
N GLY A 49 7.90 -2.52 1.58
CA GLY A 49 9.33 -2.33 1.88
C GLY A 49 9.89 -3.54 2.62
N PHE A 50 11.08 -3.97 2.23
CA PHE A 50 11.81 -5.09 2.82
C PHE A 50 13.03 -4.64 3.63
N THR A 51 13.47 -5.46 4.57
CA THR A 51 14.66 -5.20 5.40
C THR A 51 15.98 -5.26 4.62
N GLY A 52 16.01 -5.94 3.46
CA GLY A 52 17.20 -6.11 2.64
C GLY A 52 16.90 -6.38 1.18
N ASP A 53 17.96 -6.54 0.38
CA ASP A 53 17.93 -6.60 -1.08
C ASP A 53 17.75 -8.03 -1.64
N LEU A 54 17.76 -9.05 -0.77
CA LEU A 54 17.67 -10.46 -1.15
C LEU A 54 16.45 -10.74 -2.03
N ASN A 55 15.32 -10.11 -1.69
CA ASN A 55 14.04 -10.37 -2.33
C ASN A 55 14.05 -9.98 -3.81
N SER A 56 14.59 -8.81 -4.17
CA SER A 56 14.69 -8.41 -5.58
C SER A 56 15.67 -9.28 -6.35
N LEU A 57 16.81 -9.61 -5.74
CA LEU A 57 17.86 -10.43 -6.37
C LEU A 57 17.37 -11.86 -6.67
N VAL A 58 16.63 -12.47 -5.74
CA VAL A 58 16.03 -13.79 -5.95
C VAL A 58 14.91 -13.70 -6.98
N ASN A 59 14.09 -12.65 -6.95
CA ASN A 59 13.00 -12.46 -7.91
C ASN A 59 13.51 -12.33 -9.36
N GLU A 60 14.60 -11.59 -9.58
CA GLU A 60 15.26 -11.48 -10.88
C GLU A 60 15.89 -12.80 -11.34
N ARG A 61 16.40 -13.61 -10.40
CA ARG A 61 17.11 -14.86 -10.70
C ARG A 61 16.17 -16.04 -10.98
N PHE A 62 14.97 -16.03 -10.42
CA PHE A 62 14.01 -17.12 -10.49
C PHE A 62 12.67 -16.65 -11.06
N ASP A 63 12.68 -16.03 -12.24
CA ASP A 63 11.50 -15.73 -13.06
C ASP A 63 10.31 -15.09 -12.33
N ASN A 64 10.57 -14.15 -11.43
CA ASN A 64 9.55 -13.38 -10.69
C ASN A 64 8.69 -14.16 -9.67
N VAL A 65 9.15 -15.31 -9.16
CA VAL A 65 8.43 -16.15 -8.18
C VAL A 65 7.89 -15.37 -6.97
N LEU A 66 8.62 -14.36 -6.49
CA LEU A 66 8.19 -13.59 -5.33
C LEU A 66 7.09 -12.57 -5.72
N SER A 67 7.16 -11.97 -6.90
CA SER A 67 6.07 -11.16 -7.45
C SER A 67 4.79 -11.98 -7.58
N GLU A 68 4.86 -13.19 -8.15
CA GLU A 68 3.68 -14.07 -8.29
C GLU A 68 3.07 -14.42 -6.93
N SER A 69 3.90 -14.67 -5.93
CA SER A 69 3.44 -14.93 -4.55
C SER A 69 2.78 -13.70 -3.92
N GLN A 70 3.26 -12.49 -4.21
CA GLN A 70 2.60 -11.24 -3.80
C GLN A 70 1.23 -11.10 -4.44
N GLU A 71 1.13 -11.39 -5.74
CA GLU A 71 -0.13 -11.34 -6.48
C GLU A 71 -1.14 -12.33 -5.90
N GLU A 72 -0.74 -13.57 -5.62
CA GLU A 72 -1.61 -14.59 -5.02
C GLU A 72 -2.15 -14.17 -3.64
N VAL A 73 -1.30 -13.67 -2.75
CA VAL A 73 -1.72 -13.23 -1.41
C VAL A 73 -2.68 -12.05 -1.50
N PHE A 74 -2.41 -11.08 -2.38
CA PHE A 74 -3.32 -9.95 -2.59
C PHE A 74 -4.63 -10.41 -3.26
N ASN A 75 -4.60 -11.35 -4.18
CA ASN A 75 -5.83 -11.87 -4.79
C ASN A 75 -6.74 -12.57 -3.76
N THR A 76 -6.15 -13.17 -2.71
CA THR A 76 -6.88 -13.97 -1.72
C THR A 76 -7.29 -13.19 -0.48
N HIS A 77 -6.42 -12.29 0.01
CA HIS A 77 -6.57 -11.66 1.33
C HIS A 77 -6.73 -10.14 1.28
N TYR A 78 -6.71 -9.51 0.10
CA TYR A 78 -6.81 -8.06 -0.01
C TYR A 78 -8.16 -7.52 0.48
N GLY A 79 -8.12 -6.40 1.21
CA GLY A 79 -9.30 -5.77 1.83
C GLY A 79 -9.33 -5.91 3.35
N VAL A 80 -8.67 -6.92 3.91
CA VAL A 80 -8.41 -7.04 5.35
C VAL A 80 -6.91 -6.83 5.58
N HIS A 81 -6.51 -5.56 5.67
CA HIS A 81 -5.10 -5.12 5.66
C HIS A 81 -4.17 -5.98 6.53
N MET A 82 -4.57 -6.29 7.76
CA MET A 82 -3.74 -7.08 8.69
C MET A 82 -3.58 -8.53 8.23
N ASP A 83 -4.61 -9.13 7.62
CA ASP A 83 -4.54 -10.50 7.11
C ASP A 83 -3.62 -10.58 5.89
N THR A 84 -3.71 -9.60 4.98
CA THR A 84 -2.81 -9.52 3.81
C THR A 84 -1.34 -9.43 4.24
N VAL A 85 -1.05 -8.55 5.22
CA VAL A 85 0.31 -8.38 5.75
C VAL A 85 0.78 -9.65 6.45
N TRP A 86 -0.07 -10.28 7.25
CA TRP A 86 0.28 -11.45 8.03
C TRP A 86 0.59 -12.66 7.15
N GLU A 87 -0.27 -12.96 6.17
CA GLU A 87 -0.07 -14.08 5.25
C GLU A 87 1.15 -13.88 4.36
N PHE A 88 1.38 -12.65 3.88
CA PHE A 88 2.59 -12.39 3.11
C PHE A 88 3.85 -12.51 3.96
N ASN A 89 3.85 -12.00 5.19
CA ASN A 89 4.98 -12.15 6.10
C ASN A 89 5.26 -13.63 6.43
N ARG A 90 4.20 -14.41 6.64
CA ARG A 90 4.28 -15.87 6.85
C ARG A 90 4.94 -16.57 5.67
N TYR A 91 4.57 -16.23 4.43
CA TYR A 91 5.21 -16.75 3.23
C TYR A 91 6.72 -16.43 3.20
N LEU A 92 7.10 -15.18 3.51
CA LEU A 92 8.50 -14.76 3.51
C LEU A 92 9.32 -15.54 4.54
N VAL A 93 8.81 -15.68 5.77
CA VAL A 93 9.47 -16.44 6.85
C VAL A 93 9.67 -17.89 6.45
N LYS A 94 8.63 -18.55 5.92
CA LYS A 94 8.67 -19.97 5.54
C LYS A 94 9.71 -20.24 4.45
N ASN A 95 9.96 -19.28 3.57
CA ASN A 95 10.85 -19.40 2.43
C ASN A 95 12.20 -18.67 2.61
N ASN A 96 12.52 -18.20 3.82
CA ASN A 96 13.77 -17.51 4.16
C ASN A 96 14.04 -16.23 3.34
N TYR A 97 12.98 -15.50 2.98
CA TYR A 97 13.09 -14.18 2.37
C TYR A 97 13.31 -13.08 3.40
N SER A 98 13.77 -11.90 2.96
CA SER A 98 13.84 -10.71 3.80
C SER A 98 12.44 -10.28 4.25
N HIS A 99 12.33 -9.93 5.53
CA HIS A 99 11.07 -9.56 6.15
C HIS A 99 10.55 -8.21 5.67
N ILE A 100 9.23 -8.02 5.80
CA ILE A 100 8.58 -6.72 5.57
C ILE A 100 8.97 -5.78 6.70
N ILE A 101 9.54 -4.62 6.35
CA ILE A 101 9.78 -3.51 7.29
C ILE A 101 8.68 -2.44 7.20
N ARG A 102 8.01 -2.35 6.05
CA ARG A 102 7.00 -1.34 5.79
C ARG A 102 5.95 -1.87 4.82
N PHE A 103 4.69 -1.58 5.09
CA PHE A 103 3.58 -1.87 4.21
C PHE A 103 2.74 -0.60 4.11
N GLN A 104 2.52 -0.10 2.89
CA GLN A 104 1.84 1.17 2.65
C GLN A 104 0.76 0.97 1.60
N LEU A 105 -0.49 1.20 1.96
CA LEU A 105 -1.57 1.24 0.98
C LEU A 105 -1.53 2.57 0.20
N GLY A 106 -1.88 2.57 -1.08
CA GLY A 106 -1.93 3.77 -1.93
C GLY A 106 -2.87 4.83 -1.35
N ARG A 107 -3.98 4.38 -0.72
CA ARG A 107 -4.88 5.25 0.05
C ARG A 107 -4.21 5.88 1.28
N GLU A 108 -3.24 5.23 1.92
CA GLU A 108 -2.40 5.85 2.96
C GLU A 108 -1.44 6.87 2.34
N GLN A 109 -0.90 6.56 1.17
CA GLN A 109 0.02 7.46 0.48
C GLN A 109 -0.65 8.75 0.04
N GLU A 110 -1.90 8.70 -0.47
CA GLU A 110 -2.68 9.91 -0.79
C GLU A 110 -3.05 10.72 0.46
N ARG A 111 -3.35 10.05 1.58
CA ARG A 111 -3.57 10.73 2.87
C ARG A 111 -2.30 11.45 3.32
N MET A 112 -1.15 10.78 3.28
CA MET A 112 0.14 11.40 3.60
C MET A 112 0.48 12.54 2.65
N ARG A 113 0.24 12.38 1.34
CA ARG A 113 0.47 13.44 0.34
C ARG A 113 -0.35 14.68 0.65
N THR A 114 -1.63 14.48 0.96
CA THR A 114 -2.54 15.54 1.42
C THR A 114 -2.01 16.23 2.68
N GLY A 115 -1.65 15.45 3.70
CA GLY A 115 -1.13 15.95 4.97
C GLY A 115 0.17 16.77 4.80
N VAL A 116 1.13 16.24 4.05
CA VAL A 116 2.38 16.94 3.71
C VAL A 116 2.11 18.24 2.97
N ARG A 117 1.19 18.22 2.00
CA ARG A 117 0.85 19.41 1.21
C ARG A 117 0.22 20.50 2.09
N ILE A 118 -0.70 20.15 2.98
CA ILE A 118 -1.25 21.08 3.98
C ILE A 118 -0.12 21.69 4.82
N GLY A 119 0.79 20.84 5.32
CA GLY A 119 1.98 21.23 6.07
C GLY A 119 2.85 22.27 5.36
N GLN A 120 3.07 22.09 4.06
CA GLN A 120 3.83 23.03 3.24
C GLN A 120 3.10 24.36 3.05
N LEU A 121 1.78 24.32 2.82
CA LEU A 121 0.98 25.51 2.52
C LEU A 121 0.98 26.49 3.70
N TYR A 122 0.69 26.01 4.91
CA TYR A 122 0.58 26.92 6.06
C TYR A 122 1.96 27.41 6.54
N LYS A 123 3.02 26.60 6.42
CA LYS A 123 4.41 27.06 6.58
C LYS A 123 4.78 28.17 5.59
N GLY A 124 4.41 28.00 4.31
CA GLY A 124 4.60 29.02 3.28
C GLY A 124 3.89 30.33 3.61
N LYS A 125 2.73 30.26 4.27
CA LYS A 125 1.98 31.43 4.76
C LYS A 125 2.45 31.97 6.12
N LYS A 126 3.58 31.49 6.66
CA LYS A 126 4.08 31.84 8.00
C LYS A 126 3.03 31.68 9.11
N MET A 127 2.13 30.72 8.93
CA MET A 127 1.13 30.34 9.90
C MET A 127 1.70 29.21 10.76
N ASP A 128 1.32 29.15 12.04
CA ASP A 128 1.61 28.01 12.90
C ASP A 128 0.37 27.10 13.03
N THR A 129 0.57 25.86 13.49
CA THR A 129 -0.51 24.86 13.63
C THR A 129 -1.63 25.32 14.56
N LYS A 130 -1.32 26.08 15.61
CA LYS A 130 -2.33 26.61 16.56
C LYS A 130 -3.19 27.68 15.90
N THR A 131 -2.58 28.55 15.10
CA THR A 131 -3.29 29.56 14.30
C THR A 131 -4.21 28.89 13.27
N LEU A 132 -3.73 27.84 12.59
CA LEU A 132 -4.52 27.09 11.61
C LEU A 132 -5.74 26.43 12.25
N THR A 133 -5.54 25.69 13.34
CA THR A 133 -6.60 24.96 14.06
C THR A 133 -7.64 25.92 14.65
N THR A 134 -7.19 27.04 15.23
CA THR A 134 -8.08 28.09 15.77
C THR A 134 -8.96 28.69 14.68
N ARG A 135 -8.39 29.03 13.50
CA ARG A 135 -9.14 29.68 12.42
C ARG A 135 -10.03 28.73 11.63
N SER A 136 -9.61 27.48 11.47
CA SER A 136 -10.38 26.45 10.77
C SER A 136 -11.47 25.82 11.64
N GLY A 137 -11.38 25.97 12.97
CA GLY A 137 -12.26 25.30 13.93
C GLY A 137 -12.03 23.78 13.97
N ILE A 138 -10.87 23.31 13.50
CA ILE A 138 -10.49 21.90 13.53
C ILE A 138 -9.68 21.65 14.81
N ASP A 139 -10.01 20.57 15.51
CA ASP A 139 -9.26 20.13 16.67
C ASP A 139 -7.78 19.86 16.35
N VAL A 140 -6.88 20.18 17.29
CA VAL A 140 -5.43 20.06 17.09
C VAL A 140 -5.01 18.60 16.86
N VAL A 141 -5.63 17.65 17.56
CA VAL A 141 -5.37 16.21 17.38
C VAL A 141 -5.86 15.77 16.01
N ASN A 142 -7.01 16.28 15.58
CA ASN A 142 -7.52 15.97 14.25
C ASN A 142 -6.61 16.51 13.15
N GLN A 143 -6.17 17.77 13.26
CA GLN A 143 -5.21 18.36 12.32
C GLN A 143 -3.91 17.56 12.27
N TYR A 144 -3.36 17.19 13.43
CA TYR A 144 -2.17 16.37 13.51
C TYR A 144 -2.36 15.01 12.81
N CYS A 145 -3.47 14.32 13.06
CA CYS A 145 -3.75 13.03 12.44
C CYS A 145 -3.89 13.12 10.91
N ILE A 146 -4.48 14.20 10.40
CA ILE A 146 -4.58 14.46 8.95
C ILE A 146 -3.19 14.69 8.35
N GLU A 147 -2.36 15.51 8.99
CA GLU A 147 -0.99 15.80 8.54
C GLU A 147 -0.11 14.54 8.51
N GLN A 148 -0.33 13.62 9.45
CA GLN A 148 0.36 12.33 9.52
C GLN A 148 -0.29 11.24 8.66
N GLY A 149 -1.39 11.53 7.95
CA GLY A 149 -2.11 10.56 7.13
C GLY A 149 -2.80 9.42 7.90
N ARG A 150 -2.99 9.56 9.22
CA ARG A 150 -3.52 8.50 10.11
C ARG A 150 -4.95 8.11 9.79
N TYR A 151 -5.76 9.03 9.27
CA TYR A 151 -7.11 8.74 8.77
C TYR A 151 -7.49 9.69 7.61
N SER A 152 -8.55 9.35 6.88
CA SER A 152 -9.07 10.16 5.79
C SER A 152 -9.85 11.37 6.32
N ALA A 153 -9.45 12.58 5.94
CA ALA A 153 -10.24 13.78 6.20
C ALA A 153 -11.47 13.79 5.28
N SER A 154 -12.64 14.19 5.81
CA SER A 154 -13.80 14.48 4.96
C SER A 154 -13.54 15.72 4.10
N PHE A 155 -14.24 15.82 2.98
CA PHE A 155 -14.15 16.98 2.09
C PHE A 155 -14.44 18.30 2.84
N ASP A 156 -15.42 18.31 3.75
CA ASP A 156 -15.77 19.49 4.56
C ASP A 156 -14.60 19.96 5.43
N ILE A 157 -13.85 19.03 6.04
CA ILE A 157 -12.67 19.36 6.84
C ILE A 157 -11.59 19.95 5.92
N LEU A 158 -11.32 19.30 4.78
CA LEU A 158 -10.35 19.80 3.80
C LEU A 158 -10.74 21.19 3.27
N ALA A 159 -12.03 21.44 3.03
CA ALA A 159 -12.53 22.74 2.59
C ALA A 159 -12.30 23.83 3.65
N LYS A 160 -12.57 23.55 4.94
CA LYS A 160 -12.27 24.48 6.04
C LYS A 160 -10.77 24.81 6.12
N VAL A 161 -9.90 23.81 5.99
CA VAL A 161 -8.45 24.02 5.92
C VAL A 161 -8.11 24.90 4.73
N ALA A 162 -8.63 24.59 3.54
CA ALA A 162 -8.35 25.34 2.33
C ALA A 162 -8.80 26.82 2.44
N THR A 163 -10.01 27.08 2.96
CA THR A 163 -10.50 28.44 3.21
C THR A 163 -9.61 29.19 4.21
N THR A 164 -9.20 28.54 5.29
CA THR A 164 -8.29 29.14 6.29
C THR A 164 -6.93 29.48 5.71
N LEU A 165 -6.45 28.63 4.81
CA LEU A 165 -5.22 28.82 4.08
C LEU A 165 -5.40 29.71 2.85
N ASP A 166 -6.59 30.27 2.59
CA ASP A 166 -6.89 31.05 1.40
C ASP A 166 -6.37 30.34 0.12
N CYS A 167 -6.83 29.09 -0.03
CA CYS A 167 -6.51 28.15 -1.09
C CYS A 167 -7.80 27.58 -1.70
N LYS A 168 -7.70 27.03 -2.91
CA LYS A 168 -8.78 26.25 -3.54
C LYS A 168 -8.38 24.77 -3.60
N ILE A 169 -9.37 23.89 -3.43
CA ILE A 169 -9.22 22.46 -3.70
C ILE A 169 -9.54 22.24 -5.18
N ASP A 170 -8.71 21.45 -5.85
CA ASP A 170 -8.86 21.15 -7.27
C ASP A 170 -8.64 19.65 -7.52
N PHE A 171 -9.29 19.12 -8.56
CA PHE A 171 -9.07 17.75 -9.02
C PHE A 171 -7.86 17.72 -9.95
N VAL A 172 -6.92 16.83 -9.67
CA VAL A 172 -5.71 16.68 -10.48
C VAL A 172 -5.75 15.31 -11.15
N THR A 173 -5.48 15.27 -12.46
CA THR A 173 -5.38 14.00 -13.17
C THR A 173 -4.14 13.23 -12.73
N ASN A 174 -4.28 11.91 -12.51
CA ASN A 174 -3.14 11.04 -12.31
C ASN A 174 -2.26 11.05 -13.57
N LYS A 175 -0.94 11.19 -13.38
CA LYS A 175 0.05 11.05 -14.45
C LYS A 175 0.52 9.61 -14.56
#